data_AF-A0A976JIS7-F1
#
_entry.id   AF-A0A976JIS7-F1
#
_cell.length_a   1.000
_cell.length_b   1.000
_cell.length_c   1.000
_cell.angle_alpha   90.00
_cell.angle_beta   90.00
_cell.angle_gamma   90.00
#
_symmetry.space_group_name_H-M   'P 1'
#
loop_
_entity.id
_entity.type
_entity.pdbx_description
1 polymer ?
#
loop_
_entity_poly.entity_id
_entity_poly.type
_entity_poly.pdbx_seq_one_letter_code
_entity_poly.pdbx_strand_id
1 'polypeptide(L)'
;MKLISFLLLLMSFNVYATGGFDCASKDKKVEIYGTTGRIYGNPLVGELGLIVDGVETKIAKDNILGYWNMDTELKLIALDQDYLEPVLILKVEQKIISHEFKGTAQLKDRTVKVECTVE
;
A
#
# COMPACT_ATOMS: atom_id res chain seq x y z
N MET A 1 -5.92 26.08 -37.88
CA MET A 1 -6.01 26.13 -36.39
C MET A 1 -6.65 24.89 -35.76
N LYS A 2 -6.46 23.66 -36.30
CA LYS A 2 -6.98 22.41 -35.69
C LYS A 2 -5.89 21.43 -35.24
N LEU A 3 -4.64 21.68 -35.60
CA LEU A 3 -3.48 20.82 -35.26
C LEU A 3 -2.93 21.07 -33.84
N ILE A 4 -3.12 22.28 -33.29
CA ILE A 4 -2.62 22.63 -31.96
C ILE A 4 -3.43 21.94 -30.85
N SER A 5 -4.72 21.70 -31.08
CA SER A 5 -5.61 21.05 -30.11
C SER A 5 -5.28 19.57 -29.88
N PHE A 6 -4.68 18.89 -30.86
CA PHE A 6 -4.31 17.47 -30.73
C PHE A 6 -3.02 17.29 -29.91
N LEU A 7 -2.10 18.26 -29.95
CA LEU A 7 -0.87 18.24 -29.15
C LEU A 7 -1.13 18.49 -27.65
N LEU A 8 -2.14 19.28 -27.31
CA LEU A 8 -2.53 19.57 -25.92
C LEU A 8 -3.22 18.37 -25.23
N LEU A 9 -3.88 17.49 -26.00
CA LEU A 9 -4.52 16.26 -25.48
C LEU A 9 -3.51 15.17 -25.09
N LEU A 10 -2.30 15.18 -25.66
CA LEU A 10 -1.25 14.23 -25.33
C LEU A 10 -0.43 14.63 -24.09
N MET A 11 -0.53 15.89 -23.67
CA MET A 11 0.14 16.41 -22.46
C MET A 11 -0.66 16.18 -21.16
N SER A 12 -1.92 15.71 -21.25
CA SER A 12 -2.73 15.38 -20.07
C SER A 12 -2.55 13.95 -19.55
N PHE A 13 -1.71 13.13 -20.20
CA PHE A 13 -1.26 11.87 -19.62
C PHE A 13 -0.11 12.16 -18.64
N ASN A 14 -0.42 12.83 -17.53
CA ASN A 14 0.33 12.59 -16.30
C ASN A 14 0.01 11.15 -15.89
N VAL A 15 0.63 10.20 -16.57
CA VAL A 15 0.85 8.87 -16.02
C VAL A 15 1.72 9.14 -14.81
N TYR A 16 1.07 9.41 -13.67
CA TYR A 16 1.71 9.22 -12.38
C TYR A 16 2.32 7.83 -12.50
N ALA A 17 3.64 7.72 -12.43
CA ALA A 17 4.27 6.42 -12.28
C ALA A 17 3.71 5.86 -10.98
N THR A 18 2.66 5.05 -11.10
CA THR A 18 1.96 4.44 -9.99
C THR A 18 2.69 3.15 -9.68
N GLY A 19 3.22 3.06 -8.48
CA GLY A 19 3.71 1.82 -7.93
C GLY A 19 2.63 1.16 -7.08
N GLY A 20 3.04 0.21 -6.27
CA GLY A 20 2.14 -0.42 -5.34
C GLY A 20 2.88 -1.35 -4.42
N PHE A 21 2.12 -1.96 -3.53
CA PHE A 21 2.58 -3.10 -2.78
C PHE A 21 1.47 -4.11 -2.65
N ASP A 22 1.88 -5.36 -2.60
CA ASP A 22 1.02 -6.51 -2.32
C ASP A 22 1.75 -7.37 -1.29
N CYS A 23 1.13 -7.60 -0.15
CA CYS A 23 1.65 -8.34 0.98
C CYS A 23 0.70 -9.48 1.32
N ALA A 24 1.22 -10.71 1.40
CA ALA A 24 0.40 -11.87 1.75
C ALA A 24 1.04 -12.74 2.85
N SER A 25 0.21 -13.34 3.69
CA SER A 25 0.62 -14.45 4.56
C SER A 25 0.85 -15.71 3.74
N LYS A 26 1.68 -16.63 4.25
CA LYS A 26 2.03 -17.88 3.54
C LYS A 26 0.80 -18.72 3.17
N ASP A 27 -0.23 -18.69 4.00
CA ASP A 27 -1.49 -19.39 3.82
C ASP A 27 -2.58 -18.57 3.11
N LYS A 28 -2.24 -17.34 2.68
CA LYS A 28 -3.15 -16.38 2.02
C LYS A 28 -4.42 -16.04 2.83
N LYS A 29 -4.37 -16.21 4.14
CA LYS A 29 -5.47 -15.78 5.02
C LYS A 29 -5.43 -14.29 5.34
N VAL A 30 -4.28 -13.64 5.13
CA VAL A 30 -4.13 -12.21 5.26
C VAL A 30 -3.46 -11.68 4.01
N GLU A 31 -4.13 -10.79 3.29
CA GLU A 31 -3.60 -10.09 2.12
C GLU A 31 -3.82 -8.58 2.30
N ILE A 32 -2.80 -7.79 2.00
CA ILE A 32 -2.81 -6.34 2.18
C ILE A 32 -2.20 -5.73 0.93
N TYR A 33 -2.93 -4.85 0.27
CA TYR A 33 -2.46 -4.24 -0.98
C TYR A 33 -2.84 -2.77 -1.07
N GLY A 34 -2.02 -2.00 -1.77
CA GLY A 34 -2.25 -0.57 -1.95
C GLY A 34 -1.51 -0.02 -3.16
N THR A 35 -2.10 1.00 -3.78
CA THR A 35 -1.49 1.72 -4.90
C THR A 35 -0.73 2.93 -4.37
N THR A 36 0.45 3.19 -4.91
CA THR A 36 1.29 4.32 -4.52
C THR A 36 1.53 5.23 -5.73
N GLY A 37 1.75 6.52 -5.47
CA GLY A 37 2.16 7.50 -6.46
C GLY A 37 3.45 8.17 -6.03
N ARG A 38 4.17 8.74 -7.00
CA ARG A 38 5.39 9.53 -6.72
C ARG A 38 5.03 10.94 -6.27
N ILE A 39 4.60 11.08 -5.02
CA ILE A 39 4.28 12.37 -4.40
C ILE A 39 5.06 12.55 -3.09
N TYR A 40 5.41 13.80 -2.77
CA TYR A 40 6.01 14.13 -1.49
C TYR A 40 4.97 13.99 -0.37
N GLY A 41 5.31 13.30 0.73
CA GLY A 41 4.39 13.03 1.83
C GLY A 41 3.87 11.60 1.84
N ASN A 42 2.55 11.41 2.05
CA ASN A 42 1.91 10.10 1.99
C ASN A 42 1.75 9.66 0.52
N PRO A 43 2.52 8.66 0.03
CA PRO A 43 2.49 8.22 -1.35
C PRO A 43 1.28 7.36 -1.68
N LEU A 44 0.45 6.94 -0.71
CA LEU A 44 -0.70 6.08 -0.99
C LEU A 44 -1.76 6.83 -1.81
N VAL A 45 -2.10 6.26 -2.97
CA VAL A 45 -3.08 6.81 -3.92
C VAL A 45 -4.29 5.88 -3.96
N GLY A 46 -5.31 6.20 -3.17
CA GLY A 46 -6.56 5.43 -3.11
C GLY A 46 -6.75 4.69 -1.79
N GLU A 47 -7.65 3.71 -1.80
CA GLU A 47 -7.96 2.89 -0.63
C GLU A 47 -6.91 1.80 -0.43
N LEU A 48 -6.67 1.43 0.82
CA LEU A 48 -5.93 0.23 1.19
C LEU A 48 -6.89 -0.97 1.17
N GLY A 49 -6.54 -2.02 0.43
CA GLY A 49 -7.24 -3.30 0.51
C GLY A 49 -6.68 -4.17 1.63
N LEU A 50 -7.57 -4.75 2.42
CA LEU A 50 -7.24 -5.72 3.47
C LEU A 50 -8.19 -6.91 3.35
N ILE A 51 -7.65 -8.11 3.12
CA ILE A 51 -8.40 -9.37 3.12
C ILE A 51 -8.00 -10.16 4.35
N VAL A 52 -8.96 -10.53 5.19
CA VAL A 52 -8.75 -11.38 6.37
C VAL A 52 -9.72 -12.56 6.32
N ASP A 53 -9.17 -13.77 6.31
CA ASP A 53 -9.94 -15.02 6.24
C ASP A 53 -10.96 -15.03 5.08
N GLY A 54 -10.58 -14.42 3.94
CA GLY A 54 -11.40 -14.33 2.73
C GLY A 54 -12.40 -13.17 2.70
N VAL A 55 -12.47 -12.35 3.75
CA VAL A 55 -13.33 -11.16 3.80
C VAL A 55 -12.52 -9.92 3.46
N GLU A 56 -12.90 -9.24 2.40
CA GLU A 56 -12.27 -7.99 1.96
C GLU A 56 -12.88 -6.78 2.68
N THR A 57 -12.01 -5.89 3.14
CA THR A 57 -12.33 -4.56 3.67
C THR A 57 -11.45 -3.53 2.98
N LYS A 58 -12.04 -2.40 2.61
CA LYS A 58 -11.32 -1.26 2.06
C LYS A 58 -11.20 -0.17 3.12
N ILE A 59 -9.99 0.32 3.31
CA ILE A 59 -9.68 1.35 4.29
C ILE A 59 -9.33 2.63 3.53
N ALA A 60 -10.08 3.70 3.78
CA ALA A 60 -9.85 4.99 3.15
C ALA A 60 -8.45 5.52 3.49
N LYS A 61 -7.81 6.20 2.54
CA LYS A 61 -6.46 6.76 2.73
C LYS A 61 -6.37 7.67 3.95
N ASP A 62 -7.46 8.36 4.29
CA ASP A 62 -7.50 9.33 5.38
C ASP A 62 -7.38 8.61 6.73
N ASN A 63 -7.71 7.30 6.79
CA ASN A 63 -7.58 6.43 7.95
C ASN A 63 -6.20 5.77 8.03
N ILE A 64 -5.27 6.14 7.15
CA ILE A 64 -3.88 5.69 7.21
C ILE A 64 -3.08 6.74 7.99
N LEU A 65 -2.81 6.46 9.26
CA LEU A 65 -2.07 7.35 10.16
C LEU A 65 -0.61 7.53 9.71
N GLY A 66 -0.04 6.51 9.07
CA GLY A 66 1.33 6.56 8.63
C GLY A 66 1.64 5.55 7.55
N TYR A 67 2.40 6.00 6.56
CA TYR A 67 2.98 5.19 5.49
C TYR A 67 4.42 5.64 5.27
N TRP A 68 5.35 4.69 5.31
CA TRP A 68 6.76 4.91 5.00
C TRP A 68 7.20 3.80 4.07
N ASN A 69 7.52 4.15 2.83
CA ASN A 69 8.19 3.28 1.90
C ASN A 69 9.54 3.92 1.55
N MET A 70 10.60 3.33 2.08
CA MET A 70 11.98 3.62 1.69
C MET A 70 12.50 2.39 0.96
N ASP A 71 13.47 2.54 0.08
CA ASP A 71 13.98 1.48 -0.82
C ASP A 71 14.18 0.09 -0.16
N THR A 72 14.40 0.03 1.16
CA THR A 72 14.61 -1.19 1.94
C THR A 72 13.55 -1.48 3.01
N GLU A 73 12.53 -0.64 3.20
CA GLU A 73 11.54 -0.80 4.27
C GLU A 73 10.16 -0.25 3.88
N LEU A 74 9.12 -1.00 4.21
CA LEU A 74 7.73 -0.55 4.16
C LEU A 74 7.06 -0.67 5.54
N LYS A 75 6.53 0.44 6.05
CA LYS A 75 5.73 0.52 7.26
C LYS A 75 4.39 1.20 6.97
N LEU A 76 3.30 0.64 7.49
CA LEU A 76 1.98 1.24 7.40
C LEU A 76 1.19 1.05 8.70
N ILE A 77 0.41 2.05 9.10
CA ILE A 77 -0.55 1.99 10.20
C ILE A 77 -1.91 2.45 9.68
N ALA A 78 -2.92 1.58 9.75
CA ALA A 78 -4.31 1.90 9.45
C ALA A 78 -5.15 1.88 10.72
N LEU A 79 -6.06 2.85 10.82
CA LEU A 79 -7.02 3.01 11.92
C LEU A 79 -8.41 2.54 11.52
N ASP A 80 -9.26 2.30 12.52
CA ASP A 80 -10.69 2.09 12.32
C ASP A 80 -11.40 3.34 11.76
N GLN A 81 -12.71 3.23 11.49
CA GLN A 81 -13.51 4.32 10.95
C GLN A 81 -13.64 5.52 11.89
N ASP A 82 -13.47 5.29 13.20
CA ASP A 82 -13.59 6.30 14.24
C ASP A 82 -12.23 6.96 14.59
N TYR A 83 -11.14 6.53 13.94
CA TYR A 83 -9.76 6.97 14.17
C TYR A 83 -9.25 6.72 15.61
N LEU A 84 -9.78 5.69 16.29
CA LEU A 84 -9.49 5.42 17.69
C LEU A 84 -8.43 4.33 17.86
N GLU A 85 -8.58 3.20 17.16
CA GLU A 85 -7.72 2.03 17.32
C GLU A 85 -7.03 1.63 16.01
N PRO A 86 -5.74 1.20 16.05
CA PRO A 86 -5.11 0.56 14.91
C PRO A 86 -5.79 -0.77 14.55
N VAL A 87 -6.26 -0.88 13.31
CA VAL A 87 -6.81 -2.14 12.76
C VAL A 87 -5.75 -2.95 12.03
N LEU A 88 -4.70 -2.29 11.55
CA LEU A 88 -3.56 -2.91 10.89
C LEU A 88 -2.27 -2.14 11.18
N ILE A 89 -1.23 -2.86 11.57
CA ILE A 89 0.14 -2.37 11.58
C ILE A 89 0.99 -3.30 10.71
N LEU A 90 1.46 -2.80 9.57
CA LEU A 90 2.34 -3.49 8.65
C LEU A 90 3.78 -3.01 8.84
N LYS A 91 4.72 -3.93 8.97
CA LYS A 91 6.16 -3.65 9.00
C LYS A 91 6.90 -4.74 8.23
N VAL A 92 7.52 -4.37 7.12
CA VAL A 92 8.33 -5.29 6.31
C VAL A 92 9.64 -4.63 5.89
N GLU A 93 10.70 -5.42 5.85
CA GLU A 93 12.04 -4.98 5.47
C GLU A 93 12.54 -5.84 4.32
N GLN A 94 13.25 -5.22 3.40
CA GLN A 94 13.91 -5.91 2.30
C GLN A 94 15.06 -6.76 2.85
N LYS A 95 15.06 -8.05 2.53
CA LYS A 95 16.20 -8.92 2.83
C LYS A 95 17.31 -8.67 1.82
N ILE A 96 18.49 -8.28 2.31
CA ILE A 96 19.67 -7.95 1.50
C ILE A 96 20.02 -9.06 0.49
N ILE A 97 19.79 -10.33 0.86
CA ILE A 97 20.20 -11.48 0.04
C ILE A 97 19.15 -11.85 -1.01
N SER A 98 17.86 -11.83 -0.67
CA SER A 98 16.80 -12.25 -1.60
C SER A 98 16.08 -11.09 -2.29
N HIS A 99 16.35 -9.84 -1.90
CA HIS A 99 15.63 -8.64 -2.31
C HIS A 99 14.11 -8.67 -2.01
N GLU A 100 13.62 -9.69 -1.31
CA GLU A 100 12.22 -9.84 -0.92
C GLU A 100 11.92 -9.01 0.32
N PHE A 101 10.76 -8.37 0.34
CA PHE A 101 10.26 -7.69 1.54
C PHE A 101 9.57 -8.71 2.44
N LYS A 102 10.06 -8.87 3.67
CA LYS A 102 9.50 -9.82 4.65
C LYS A 102 9.32 -9.16 6.01
N GLY A 103 8.25 -9.51 6.70
CA GLY A 103 8.00 -8.99 8.04
C GLY A 103 6.67 -9.45 8.61
N THR A 104 5.90 -8.52 9.17
CA THR A 104 4.69 -8.83 9.94
C THR A 104 3.55 -7.87 9.65
N ALA A 105 2.34 -8.41 9.62
CA ALA A 105 1.10 -7.66 9.76
C ALA A 105 0.47 -7.98 11.12
N GLN A 106 0.25 -6.96 11.93
CA GLN A 106 -0.47 -7.07 13.19
C GLN A 106 -1.90 -6.59 12.98
N LEU A 107 -2.83 -7.49 13.22
CA LEU A 107 -4.27 -7.24 13.28
C LEU A 107 -4.70 -7.14 14.76
N LYS A 108 -5.98 -6.84 15.01
CA LYS A 108 -6.52 -6.71 16.37
C LYS A 108 -6.40 -7.99 17.21
N ASP A 109 -6.54 -9.15 16.58
CA ASP A 109 -6.60 -10.46 17.23
C ASP A 109 -5.32 -11.30 17.08
N ARG A 110 -4.49 -11.02 16.07
CA ARG A 110 -3.33 -11.84 15.73
C ARG A 110 -2.23 -11.06 15.02
N THR A 111 -1.01 -11.59 15.09
CA THR A 111 0.12 -11.15 14.26
C THR A 111 0.50 -12.26 13.31
N VAL A 112 0.63 -11.94 12.02
CA VAL A 112 1.01 -12.88 10.96
C VAL A 112 2.30 -12.45 10.30
N LYS A 113 3.09 -13.42 9.85
CA LYS A 113 4.23 -13.15 8.97
C LYS A 113 3.72 -12.95 7.55
N VAL A 114 4.24 -11.94 6.87
CA VAL A 114 3.88 -11.61 5.49
C VAL A 114 5.13 -11.44 4.64
N GLU A 115 4.96 -11.68 3.36
CA GLU A 115 5.92 -11.41 2.30
C GLU A 115 5.28 -10.44 1.32
N CYS A 116 6.05 -9.46 0.86
CA CYS A 116 5.55 -8.39 0.01
C CYS A 116 6.34 -8.27 -1.29
N THR A 117 5.62 -7.93 -2.34
CA THR A 117 6.16 -7.31 -3.55
C THR A 117 5.89 -5.81 -3.48
N VAL A 118 6.91 -5.00 -3.76
CA VAL A 118 6.82 -3.53 -3.76
C VAL A 118 7.34 -3.05 -5.11
N GLU A 119 6.55 -2.23 -5.81
CA GLU A 119 6.79 -1.70 -7.16
C GLU A 119 7.00 -0.18 -7.16
#